data_AF-A0A1E8FIM0-F1
#
_entry.id   AF-A0A1E8FIM0-F1
#
_cell.length_a   1.000
_cell.length_b   1.000
_cell.length_c   1.000
_cell.angle_alpha   90.00
_cell.angle_beta   90.00
_cell.angle_gamma   90.00
#
_symmetry.space_group_name_H-M   'P 1'
#
loop_
_entity.id
_entity.type
_entity.pdbx_description
1 polymer ?
#
loop_
_entity_poly.entity_id
_entity_poly.type
_entity_poly.pdbx_seq_one_letter_code
_entity_poly.pdbx_strand_id
1 'polypeptide(L)'
;MKIVAYGASNSSTSINKKLATYTANLVEGAEVTVLDINDYDVPMFSEDLEKEIGQAEGAQQFLDDLAKADAFVISYAEHNGHYPAAYKNLFDWATRIDRELFKNKPAVYLATSPGPSGAKSVLSAAVTSAPFYAGNVKATVSVPGFYDKFDVETGKVTDEALIAELTAAVAKLAE
;
A
#
# COMPACT_ATOMS: atom_id res chain seq x y z
N MET A 1 10.46 -10.93 11.10
CA MET A 1 9.10 -10.62 10.58
C MET A 1 9.24 -10.29 9.11
N LYS A 2 8.42 -10.88 8.25
CA LYS A 2 8.37 -10.58 6.82
C LYS A 2 7.37 -9.45 6.58
N ILE A 3 7.82 -8.35 6.01
CA ILE A 3 6.96 -7.20 5.71
C ILE A 3 6.86 -7.07 4.20
N VAL A 4 5.63 -7.05 3.67
CA VAL A 4 5.40 -6.59 2.31
C VAL A 4 5.06 -5.11 2.33
N ALA A 5 5.79 -4.32 1.55
CA ALA A 5 5.58 -2.90 1.39
C ALA A 5 5.30 -2.54 -0.07
N TYR A 6 4.30 -1.70 -0.32
CA TYR A 6 4.05 -1.19 -1.67
C TYR A 6 3.34 0.16 -1.68
N GLY A 7 3.54 0.90 -2.76
CA GLY A 7 2.73 2.08 -3.08
C GLY A 7 1.61 1.69 -4.03
N ALA A 8 0.37 2.06 -3.71
CA ALA A 8 -0.80 1.84 -4.56
C ALA A 8 -0.81 2.83 -5.75
N SER A 9 0.23 2.84 -6.56
CA SER A 9 0.41 3.73 -7.73
C SER A 9 1.28 3.05 -8.76
N ASN A 10 0.92 3.20 -10.03
CA ASN A 10 1.67 2.68 -11.17
C ASN A 10 2.74 3.66 -11.70
N SER A 11 2.97 4.79 -11.03
CA SER A 11 4.06 5.69 -11.40
C SER A 11 5.42 5.05 -11.12
N SER A 12 6.31 5.02 -12.12
CA SER A 12 7.69 4.53 -11.97
C SER A 12 8.51 5.31 -10.94
N THR A 13 8.08 6.53 -10.60
CA THR A 13 8.69 7.40 -9.59
C THR A 13 7.76 7.62 -8.39
N SER A 14 6.86 6.68 -8.11
CA SER A 14 5.85 6.77 -7.05
C SER A 14 6.41 7.20 -5.70
N ILE A 15 5.98 8.39 -5.24
CA ILE A 15 6.27 8.90 -3.90
C ILE A 15 5.67 8.03 -2.79
N ASN A 16 4.55 7.36 -3.09
CA ASN A 16 3.90 6.44 -2.16
C ASN A 16 4.71 5.15 -2.03
N LYS A 17 5.29 4.63 -3.12
CA LYS A 17 6.21 3.48 -3.05
C LYS A 17 7.43 3.84 -2.20
N LYS A 18 8.03 5.02 -2.42
CA LYS A 18 9.16 5.52 -1.62
C LYS A 18 8.83 5.62 -0.13
N LEU A 19 7.67 6.20 0.22
CA LEU A 19 7.22 6.32 1.60
C LEU A 19 6.99 4.95 2.26
N ALA A 20 6.29 4.03 1.58
CA ALA A 20 6.05 2.68 2.08
C ALA A 20 7.37 1.92 2.32
N THR A 21 8.29 1.96 1.35
CA THR A 21 9.62 1.35 1.46
C THR A 21 10.39 1.91 2.64
N TYR A 22 10.49 3.23 2.76
CA TYR A 22 11.21 3.87 3.88
C TYR A 22 10.62 3.41 5.22
N THR A 23 9.30 3.49 5.35
CA THR A 23 8.59 3.20 6.60
C THR A 23 8.74 1.74 7.02
N ALA A 24 8.64 0.80 6.08
CA ALA A 24 8.84 -0.63 6.35
C ALA A 24 10.27 -0.94 6.85
N ASN A 25 11.28 -0.22 6.34
CA ASN A 25 12.67 -0.39 6.77
C ASN A 25 12.99 0.23 8.13
N LEU A 26 12.04 0.93 8.78
CA LEU A 26 12.19 1.37 10.17
C LEU A 26 12.02 0.21 11.18
N VAL A 27 11.49 -0.95 10.74
CA VAL A 27 11.36 -2.13 11.62
C VAL A 27 12.69 -2.88 11.65
N GLU A 28 13.40 -2.76 12.77
CA GLU A 28 14.68 -3.45 12.95
C GLU A 28 14.54 -4.98 12.81
N GLY A 29 15.43 -5.58 12.01
CA GLY A 29 15.45 -7.02 11.78
C GLY A 29 14.29 -7.58 10.94
N ALA A 30 13.45 -6.72 10.35
CA ALA A 30 12.45 -7.17 9.39
C ALA A 30 13.07 -7.54 8.04
N GLU A 31 12.51 -8.57 7.41
CA GLU A 31 12.77 -8.91 6.01
C GLU A 31 11.73 -8.16 5.16
N VAL A 32 12.13 -7.07 4.51
CA VAL A 32 11.22 -6.22 3.74
C VAL A 32 11.24 -6.63 2.27
N THR A 33 10.07 -7.02 1.74
CA THR A 33 9.82 -7.22 0.31
C THR A 33 9.03 -6.03 -0.21
N VAL A 34 9.61 -5.30 -1.18
CA VAL A 34 8.94 -4.16 -1.82
C VAL A 34 8.33 -4.60 -3.13
N LEU A 35 7.01 -4.46 -3.28
CA LEU A 35 6.32 -4.78 -4.53
C LEU A 35 6.16 -3.54 -5.41
N ASP A 36 6.25 -3.71 -6.72
CA ASP A 36 5.76 -2.74 -7.69
C ASP A 36 4.44 -3.25 -8.27
N ILE A 37 3.37 -2.44 -8.22
CA ILE A 37 2.09 -2.91 -8.76
C ILE A 37 2.12 -3.07 -10.29
N ASN A 38 3.11 -2.49 -10.97
CA ASN A 38 3.32 -2.67 -12.41
C ASN A 38 3.81 -4.08 -12.77
N ASP A 39 4.32 -4.86 -11.81
CA ASP A 39 4.77 -6.23 -12.05
C ASP A 39 3.58 -7.21 -12.19
N TYR A 40 2.36 -6.75 -11.87
CA TYR A 40 1.12 -7.54 -11.91
C TYR A 40 0.19 -7.04 -13.01
N ASP A 41 0.47 -7.46 -14.26
CA ASP A 41 -0.37 -7.09 -15.40
C ASP A 41 -1.75 -7.76 -15.30
N VAL A 42 -2.80 -6.94 -15.44
CA VAL A 42 -4.18 -7.37 -15.39
C VAL A 42 -4.99 -6.59 -16.44
N PRO A 43 -5.89 -7.25 -17.18
CA PRO A 43 -6.78 -6.53 -18.09
C PRO A 43 -7.73 -5.64 -17.28
N MET A 44 -8.37 -4.67 -17.94
CA MET A 44 -9.45 -3.92 -17.29
C MET A 44 -10.55 -4.89 -16.83
N PHE A 45 -10.90 -4.84 -15.56
CA PHE A 45 -11.90 -5.72 -14.98
C PHE A 45 -13.27 -5.47 -15.61
N SER A 46 -13.95 -6.55 -15.97
CA SER A 46 -15.39 -6.59 -16.19
C SER A 46 -15.90 -7.98 -15.82
N GLU A 47 -17.14 -8.08 -15.35
CA GLU A 47 -17.75 -9.39 -15.04
C GLU A 47 -17.82 -10.31 -16.26
N ASP A 48 -17.93 -9.73 -17.47
CA ASP A 48 -17.98 -10.52 -18.70
C ASP A 48 -16.62 -11.10 -19.04
N LEU A 49 -15.54 -10.31 -18.92
CA LEU A 49 -14.20 -10.82 -19.11
C LEU A 49 -13.83 -11.87 -18.05
N GLU A 50 -14.23 -11.66 -16.80
CA GLU A 50 -14.08 -12.65 -15.74
C GLU A 50 -14.75 -13.99 -16.11
N LYS A 51 -15.97 -13.98 -16.64
CA LYS A 51 -16.64 -15.22 -17.10
C LYS A 51 -15.89 -15.91 -18.24
N GLU A 52 -15.20 -15.14 -19.08
CA GLU A 52 -14.44 -15.66 -20.22
C GLU A 52 -13.11 -16.28 -19.81
N ILE A 53 -12.35 -15.61 -18.93
CA ILE A 53 -10.97 -16.01 -18.57
C ILE A 53 -10.85 -16.65 -17.18
N GLY A 54 -11.90 -16.61 -16.37
CA GLY A 54 -11.91 -17.02 -14.97
C GLY A 54 -11.24 -16.00 -14.06
N GLN A 55 -9.91 -15.91 -14.10
CA GLN A 55 -9.14 -15.01 -13.25
C GLN A 55 -7.92 -14.43 -13.99
N ALA A 56 -7.46 -13.24 -13.58
CA ALA A 56 -6.25 -12.65 -14.12
C ALA A 56 -5.00 -13.19 -13.40
N GLU A 57 -4.03 -13.70 -14.16
CA GLU A 57 -2.79 -14.29 -13.60
C GLU A 57 -1.99 -13.29 -12.76
N GLY A 58 -1.90 -12.02 -13.18
CA GLY A 58 -1.21 -10.98 -12.40
C GLY A 58 -1.85 -10.75 -11.03
N ALA A 59 -3.18 -10.87 -10.92
CA ALA A 59 -3.86 -10.77 -9.63
C ALA A 59 -3.59 -11.97 -8.72
N GLN A 60 -3.49 -13.18 -9.28
CA GLN A 60 -3.07 -14.36 -8.52
C GLN A 60 -1.62 -14.21 -8.03
N GLN A 61 -0.70 -13.74 -8.87
CA GLN A 61 0.69 -13.49 -8.47
C GLN A 61 0.78 -12.45 -7.35
N PHE A 62 -0.01 -11.39 -7.42
CA PHE A 62 -0.10 -10.39 -6.35
C PHE A 62 -0.55 -11.04 -5.04
N LEU A 63 -1.60 -11.87 -5.06
CA LEU A 63 -2.07 -12.63 -3.89
C LEU A 63 -0.99 -13.55 -3.30
N ASP A 64 -0.27 -14.28 -4.16
CA ASP A 64 0.79 -15.19 -3.75
C ASP A 64 1.94 -14.46 -3.07
N ASP A 65 2.26 -13.23 -3.51
CA ASP A 65 3.27 -12.38 -2.87
C ASP A 65 2.78 -11.81 -1.54
N LEU A 66 1.53 -11.35 -1.45
CA LEU A 66 0.93 -10.91 -0.18
C LEU A 66 0.85 -12.06 0.85
N ALA A 67 0.66 -13.30 0.38
CA ALA A 67 0.57 -14.47 1.25
C ALA A 67 1.87 -14.73 2.03
N LYS A 68 3.03 -14.32 1.49
CA LYS A 68 4.36 -14.50 2.10
C LYS A 68 4.64 -13.58 3.29
N ALA A 69 3.87 -12.50 3.45
CA ALA A 69 4.09 -11.49 4.48
C ALA A 69 3.54 -11.94 5.85
N ASP A 70 4.15 -11.47 6.93
CA ASP A 70 3.56 -11.47 8.28
C ASP A 70 2.79 -10.17 8.54
N ALA A 71 3.20 -9.07 7.89
CA ALA A 71 2.64 -7.73 8.07
C ALA A 71 2.74 -6.88 6.80
N PHE A 72 1.95 -5.81 6.72
CA PHE A 72 1.91 -4.92 5.56
C PHE A 72 2.23 -3.45 5.89
N VAL A 73 2.90 -2.78 4.97
CA VAL A 73 3.03 -1.31 4.95
C VAL A 73 2.58 -0.80 3.58
N ILE A 74 1.40 -0.20 3.52
CA ILE A 74 0.75 0.14 2.24
C ILE A 74 0.58 1.65 2.17
N SER A 75 1.15 2.30 1.15
CA SER A 75 0.95 3.73 0.93
C SER A 75 0.00 3.99 -0.23
N TYR A 76 -1.15 4.58 0.06
CA TYR A 76 -2.21 4.84 -0.92
C TYR A 76 -2.02 6.19 -1.61
N ALA A 77 -1.78 6.16 -2.93
CA ALA A 77 -1.82 7.37 -3.74
C ALA A 77 -3.25 7.82 -3.98
N GLU A 78 -3.46 9.11 -4.25
CA GLU A 78 -4.79 9.69 -4.46
C GLU A 78 -4.89 10.32 -5.85
N HIS A 79 -5.82 9.83 -6.67
CA HIS A 79 -6.21 10.45 -7.93
C HIS A 79 -7.65 10.92 -7.80
N ASN A 80 -7.88 12.24 -7.88
CA ASN A 80 -9.21 12.85 -7.76
C ASN A 80 -9.99 12.42 -6.50
N GLY A 81 -9.30 12.32 -5.35
CA GLY A 81 -9.90 11.92 -4.07
C GLY A 81 -10.11 10.41 -3.88
N HIS A 82 -9.68 9.58 -4.84
CA HIS A 82 -9.92 8.14 -4.85
C HIS A 82 -8.64 7.35 -5.15
N TYR A 83 -8.73 6.02 -5.10
CA TYR A 83 -7.66 5.13 -5.55
C TYR A 83 -7.29 5.39 -7.02
N PRO A 84 -6.00 5.24 -7.39
CA PRO A 84 -5.61 5.24 -8.79
C PRO A 84 -6.28 4.08 -9.52
N ALA A 85 -6.74 4.32 -10.74
CA ALA A 85 -7.44 3.32 -11.55
C ALA A 85 -6.64 2.02 -11.69
N ALA A 86 -5.31 2.11 -11.89
CA ALA A 86 -4.43 0.95 -11.98
C ALA A 86 -4.47 0.08 -10.71
N TYR A 87 -4.34 0.69 -9.53
CA TYR A 87 -4.42 -0.05 -8.27
C TYR A 87 -5.83 -0.61 -8.04
N LYS A 88 -6.86 0.19 -8.28
CA LYS A 88 -8.25 -0.24 -8.08
C LYS A 88 -8.60 -1.42 -8.97
N ASN A 89 -8.11 -1.45 -10.21
CA ASN A 89 -8.31 -2.55 -11.14
C ASN A 89 -7.61 -3.84 -10.67
N LEU A 90 -6.34 -3.77 -10.26
CA LEU A 90 -5.62 -4.91 -9.68
C LEU A 90 -6.31 -5.41 -8.40
N PHE A 91 -6.74 -4.50 -7.53
CA PHE A 91 -7.45 -4.80 -6.31
C PHE A 91 -8.80 -5.49 -6.58
N ASP A 92 -9.55 -5.03 -7.59
CA ASP A 92 -10.82 -5.65 -7.98
C ASP A 92 -10.59 -7.09 -8.45
N TRP A 93 -9.65 -7.34 -9.35
CA TRP A 93 -9.30 -8.70 -9.75
C TRP A 93 -8.86 -9.58 -8.57
N ALA A 94 -7.99 -9.07 -7.70
CA ALA A 94 -7.48 -9.84 -6.55
C ALA A 94 -8.60 -10.20 -5.57
N THR A 95 -9.53 -9.28 -5.31
CA THR A 95 -10.65 -9.53 -4.37
C THR A 95 -11.76 -10.42 -4.96
N ARG A 96 -11.81 -10.61 -6.28
CA ARG A 96 -12.65 -11.62 -6.93
C ARG A 96 -12.13 -13.03 -6.72
N ILE A 97 -10.80 -13.20 -6.73
CA ILE A 97 -10.14 -14.48 -6.44
C ILE A 97 -10.23 -14.78 -4.93
N ASP A 98 -9.85 -13.80 -4.10
CA ASP A 98 -9.84 -13.95 -2.65
C ASP A 98 -10.28 -12.66 -1.96
N ARG A 99 -11.50 -12.68 -1.44
CA ARG A 99 -12.08 -11.53 -0.75
C ARG A 99 -11.29 -11.14 0.50
N GLU A 100 -10.72 -12.10 1.22
CA GLU A 100 -9.95 -11.84 2.45
C GLU A 100 -8.49 -11.52 2.14
N LEU A 101 -8.27 -10.55 1.25
CA LEU A 101 -6.98 -10.18 0.68
C LEU A 101 -5.85 -10.07 1.72
N PHE A 102 -6.14 -9.44 2.86
CA PHE A 102 -5.13 -9.14 3.88
C PHE A 102 -5.04 -10.17 5.01
N LYS A 103 -5.92 -11.18 5.05
CA LYS A 103 -5.86 -12.32 5.99
C LYS A 103 -5.70 -11.93 7.47
N ASN A 104 -6.26 -10.80 7.89
CA ASN A 104 -6.14 -10.22 9.24
C ASN A 104 -4.69 -9.95 9.69
N LYS A 105 -3.73 -9.95 8.76
CA LYS A 105 -2.33 -9.63 9.06
C LYS A 105 -2.21 -8.14 9.41
N PRO A 106 -1.43 -7.78 10.44
CA PRO A 106 -1.28 -6.41 10.89
C PRO A 106 -0.74 -5.51 9.76
N ALA A 107 -1.33 -4.33 9.63
CA ALA A 107 -0.97 -3.39 8.58
C ALA A 107 -0.86 -1.94 9.07
N VAL A 108 0.12 -1.21 8.53
CA VAL A 108 0.19 0.25 8.60
C VAL A 108 -0.24 0.82 7.26
N TYR A 109 -1.24 1.70 7.29
CA TYR A 109 -1.73 2.37 6.09
C TYR A 109 -1.20 3.80 6.04
N LEU A 110 -0.55 4.14 4.94
CA LEU A 110 0.06 5.42 4.69
C LEU A 110 -0.64 6.10 3.51
N ALA A 111 -0.46 7.41 3.39
CA ALA A 111 -0.73 8.12 2.16
C ALA A 111 0.15 9.37 2.09
N THR A 112 0.52 9.78 0.88
CA THR A 112 1.23 11.04 0.69
C THR A 112 0.89 11.71 -0.62
N SER A 113 1.00 13.04 -0.64
CA SER A 113 0.90 13.87 -1.84
C SER A 113 1.85 15.07 -1.75
N PRO A 114 2.16 15.73 -2.88
CA PRO A 114 2.85 17.01 -2.88
C PRO A 114 2.01 18.13 -2.23
N GLY A 115 0.68 17.97 -2.23
CA GLY A 115 -0.24 18.97 -1.70
C GLY A 115 -0.40 18.93 -0.18
N PRO A 116 -1.07 19.94 0.39
CA PRO A 116 -1.23 20.09 1.84
C PRO A 116 -2.18 19.05 2.46
N SER A 117 -2.98 18.34 1.65
CA SER A 117 -3.91 17.33 2.14
C SER A 117 -3.22 16.02 2.52
N GLY A 118 -2.06 15.69 1.96
CA GLY A 118 -1.37 14.42 2.20
C GLY A 118 -2.19 13.19 1.79
N ALA A 119 -3.07 13.30 0.80
CA ALA A 119 -3.92 12.21 0.31
C ALA A 119 -4.83 11.61 1.40
N LYS A 120 -5.36 12.45 2.30
CA LYS A 120 -6.25 12.02 3.40
C LYS A 120 -7.55 11.36 2.94
N SER A 121 -8.09 11.72 1.78
CA SER A 121 -9.39 11.21 1.34
C SER A 121 -9.28 9.73 0.97
N VAL A 122 -8.28 9.35 0.17
CA VAL A 122 -8.04 7.94 -0.17
C VAL A 122 -7.62 7.12 1.05
N LEU A 123 -6.84 7.69 1.98
CA LEU A 123 -6.46 7.00 3.21
C LEU A 123 -7.68 6.68 4.07
N SER A 124 -8.58 7.65 4.23
CA SER A 124 -9.85 7.46 4.95
C SER A 124 -10.71 6.37 4.30
N ALA A 125 -10.79 6.36 2.97
CA ALA A 125 -11.49 5.31 2.23
C ALA A 125 -10.86 3.92 2.45
N ALA A 126 -9.53 3.82 2.41
CA ALA A 126 -8.80 2.57 2.67
C ALA A 126 -9.08 2.00 4.04
N VAL A 127 -8.99 2.83 5.08
CA VAL A 127 -9.28 2.43 6.46
C VAL A 127 -10.74 1.99 6.60
N THR A 128 -11.67 2.78 6.06
CA THR A 128 -13.11 2.49 6.12
C THR A 128 -13.45 1.15 5.46
N SER A 129 -12.79 0.85 4.33
CA SER A 129 -13.04 -0.39 3.59
C SER A 129 -12.26 -1.61 4.08
N ALA A 130 -11.21 -1.43 4.89
CA ALA A 130 -10.30 -2.51 5.30
C ALA A 130 -11.01 -3.73 5.91
N PRO A 131 -12.02 -3.58 6.80
CA PRO A 131 -12.70 -4.74 7.39
C PRO A 131 -13.41 -5.65 6.38
N PHE A 132 -13.79 -5.13 5.21
CA PHE A 132 -14.46 -5.94 4.17
C PHE A 132 -13.52 -6.95 3.48
N TYR A 133 -12.21 -6.76 3.65
CA TYR A 133 -11.14 -7.54 3.01
C TYR A 133 -10.15 -8.13 4.02
N ALA A 134 -10.63 -8.38 5.24
CA ALA A 134 -9.84 -8.87 6.37
C ALA A 134 -8.61 -7.99 6.68
N GLY A 135 -8.72 -6.67 6.54
CA GLY A 135 -7.66 -5.73 6.88
C GLY A 135 -7.59 -5.45 8.38
N ASN A 136 -6.41 -5.63 8.97
CA ASN A 136 -6.12 -5.36 10.38
C ASN A 136 -5.24 -4.11 10.50
N VAL A 137 -5.87 -2.94 10.47
CA VAL A 137 -5.16 -1.64 10.47
C VAL A 137 -4.71 -1.28 11.87
N LYS A 138 -3.40 -1.24 12.10
CA LYS A 138 -2.75 -0.93 13.39
C LYS A 138 -2.43 0.56 13.56
N ALA A 139 -2.08 1.22 12.47
CA ALA A 139 -1.79 2.65 12.44
C ALA A 139 -2.06 3.25 11.07
N THR A 140 -2.29 4.56 11.04
CA THR A 140 -2.48 5.34 9.82
C THR A 140 -1.66 6.62 9.88
N VAL A 141 -1.00 6.99 8.79
CA VAL A 141 -0.23 8.25 8.70
C VAL A 141 -0.43 8.89 7.34
N SER A 142 -0.80 10.17 7.32
CA SER A 142 -0.92 10.97 6.11
C SER A 142 0.20 12.02 6.07
N VAL A 143 1.00 11.99 5.01
CA VAL A 143 2.18 12.85 4.86
C VAL A 143 1.91 13.93 3.80
N PRO A 144 1.58 15.17 4.21
CA PRO A 144 1.46 16.29 3.28
C PRO A 144 2.84 16.87 2.93
N GLY A 145 2.95 17.45 1.73
CA GLY A 145 4.17 18.12 1.27
C GLY A 145 5.35 17.15 1.13
N PHE A 146 5.17 16.06 0.39
CA PHE A 146 6.19 14.98 0.29
C PHE A 146 7.60 15.52 0.01
N TYR A 147 7.76 16.41 -0.96
CA TYR A 147 9.06 16.93 -1.37
C TYR A 147 9.72 17.87 -0.34
N ASP A 148 8.97 18.35 0.65
CA ASP A 148 9.51 19.15 1.75
C ASP A 148 10.07 18.28 2.87
N LYS A 149 9.62 17.01 2.94
CA LYS A 149 9.88 16.09 4.07
C LYS A 149 10.65 14.84 3.68
N PHE A 150 10.87 14.62 2.38
CA PHE A 150 11.51 13.43 1.86
C PHE A 150 12.61 13.80 0.87
N ASP A 151 13.83 13.39 1.20
CA ASP A 151 14.96 13.46 0.30
C ASP A 151 14.92 12.26 -0.65
N VAL A 152 14.61 12.55 -1.92
CA VAL A 152 14.46 11.56 -2.97
C VAL A 152 15.80 10.93 -3.37
N GLU A 153 16.92 11.64 -3.20
CA GLU A 153 18.26 11.16 -3.53
C GLU A 153 18.74 10.14 -2.49
N THR A 154 18.59 10.46 -1.21
CA THR A 154 18.98 9.54 -0.13
C THR A 154 17.92 8.50 0.20
N GLY A 155 16.68 8.70 -0.26
CA GLY A 155 15.57 7.80 0.01
C GLY A 155 15.05 7.88 1.45
N LYS A 156 15.20 9.04 2.10
CA LYS A 156 14.94 9.21 3.53
C LYS A 156 13.99 10.35 3.82
N VAL A 157 13.21 10.18 4.88
CA VAL A 157 12.48 11.29 5.50
C VAL A 157 13.48 12.20 6.23
N THR A 158 13.32 13.51 6.11
CA THR A 158 14.18 14.53 6.71
C THR A 158 13.57 15.17 7.95
N ASP A 159 12.25 15.10 8.10
CA ASP A 159 11.49 15.68 9.21
C ASP A 159 11.50 14.73 10.43
N GLU A 160 12.12 15.16 11.53
CA GLU A 160 12.29 14.32 12.74
C GLU A 160 10.96 13.92 13.38
N ALA A 161 9.95 14.80 13.36
CA ALA A 161 8.64 14.51 13.92
C ALA A 161 7.92 13.42 13.11
N LEU A 162 8.02 13.49 11.78
CA LEU A 162 7.50 12.45 10.89
C LEU A 162 8.25 11.13 11.05
N ILE A 163 9.58 11.14 11.24
CA ILE A 163 10.34 9.92 11.53
C ILE A 163 9.81 9.27 12.82
N ALA A 164 9.61 10.04 13.87
CA ALA A 164 9.06 9.53 15.13
C ALA A 164 7.64 8.97 14.97
N GLU A 165 6.78 9.65 14.22
CA GLU A 165 5.41 9.20 13.91
C GLU A 165 5.41 7.88 13.13
N LEU A 166 6.20 7.77 12.05
CA LEU A 166 6.31 6.56 11.24
C LEU A 166 6.91 5.40 12.04
N THR A 167 7.91 5.66 12.88
CA THR A 167 8.52 4.66 13.77
C THR A 167 7.49 4.12 14.77
N ALA A 168 6.73 5.01 15.40
CA ALA A 168 5.66 4.63 16.31
C ALA A 168 4.54 3.85 15.61
N ALA A 169 4.24 4.18 14.35
CA ALA A 169 3.24 3.47 13.56
C ALA A 169 3.66 2.01 13.29
N VAL A 170 4.90 1.78 12.85
CA VAL A 170 5.38 0.42 12.55
C VAL A 170 5.69 -0.42 13.77
N ALA A 171 5.97 0.20 14.94
CA ALA A 171 6.10 -0.52 16.19
C ALA A 171 4.84 -1.34 16.54
N LYS A 172 3.66 -0.86 16.12
CA LYS A 172 2.37 -1.56 16.33
C LYS A 172 2.17 -2.79 15.46
N LEU A 173 3.06 -3.07 14.50
CA LEU A 173 3.01 -4.32 13.71
C LEU A 173 3.40 -5.54 14.53
N ALA A 174 4.15 -5.34 15.62
CA ALA A 174 4.58 -6.40 16.53
C ALA A 174 3.61 -6.67 17.70
N GLU A 175 2.54 -5.86 17.82
CA GLU A 175 1.46 -6.00 18.81
C GLU A 175 0.34 -6.94 18.33
#